data_AF-A0A2D6LP46-F1
#
_entry.id   AF-A0A2D6LP46-F1
#
_cell.length_a   1.000
_cell.length_b   1.000
_cell.length_c   1.000
_cell.angle_alpha   90.00
_cell.angle_beta   90.00
_cell.angle_gamma   90.00
#
_symmetry.space_group_name_H-M   'P 1'
#
loop_
_entity.id
_entity.type
_entity.pdbx_description
1 polymer ?
#
loop_
_entity_poly.entity_id
_entity_poly.type
_entity_poly.pdbx_seq_one_letter_code
_entity_poly.pdbx_strand_id
1 'polypeptide(L)'
;MFIEKPAFPVSVDLSEAGEKVSNLLKRRHWIAFTFSSTILVYVPYYFYSYDIVEETEKKTNHVSSGSKAFNAFNKEFDAEVADLASLEDVSRSNEVSEEDAPRVLSPKINESEAKDIILVKTASLAGTSKKNVMISGLELLYVPFWIVKANVKLGVDEKHELGLRINATTGNIVNEASVPFKEKGFSELTSEALDDLSKPSEWINYSVELASKLSKGFKGKSDNSLNLSNPDVKILVLAIIAIIVIIWVAYL
;
A
#
# COMPACT_ATOMS: atom_id res chain seq x y z
N MET A 1 15.84 25.68 -7.28
CA MET A 1 14.62 26.52 -7.40
C MET A 1 14.11 26.87 -6.01
N PHE A 2 13.66 28.10 -5.78
CA PHE A 2 13.05 28.52 -4.52
C PHE A 2 11.52 28.44 -4.58
N ILE A 3 10.92 27.93 -3.51
CA ILE A 3 9.46 27.91 -3.31
C ILE A 3 9.05 28.85 -2.17
N GLU A 4 7.80 29.32 -2.21
CA GLU A 4 7.28 30.35 -1.30
C GLU A 4 7.22 29.94 0.17
N LYS A 5 7.08 28.63 0.44
CA LYS A 5 6.99 28.05 1.78
C LYS A 5 7.92 26.86 1.92
N PRO A 6 8.35 26.51 3.14
CA PRO A 6 9.24 25.37 3.34
C PRO A 6 8.61 24.07 2.82
N ALA A 7 9.46 23.20 2.28
CA ALA A 7 9.12 21.84 1.94
C ALA A 7 9.81 20.83 2.85
N PHE A 8 9.19 19.66 2.95
CA PHE A 8 9.89 18.45 3.40
C PHE A 8 10.94 18.04 2.36
N PRO A 9 12.08 17.49 2.80
CA PRO A 9 13.13 17.03 1.91
C PRO A 9 12.69 15.79 1.12
N VAL A 10 13.30 15.63 -0.04
CA VAL A 10 13.24 14.40 -0.83
C VAL A 10 14.31 13.46 -0.27
N SER A 11 13.87 12.43 0.45
CA SER A 11 14.75 11.40 1.02
C SER A 11 14.83 10.16 0.12
N VAL A 12 13.81 9.97 -0.72
CA VAL A 12 13.67 8.84 -1.64
C VAL A 12 13.89 9.36 -3.06
N ASP A 13 14.93 8.87 -3.71
CA ASP A 13 15.24 9.24 -5.09
C ASP A 13 14.32 8.53 -6.09
N LEU A 14 14.46 8.91 -7.37
CA LEU A 14 13.67 8.35 -8.47
C LEU A 14 13.86 6.83 -8.62
N SER A 15 15.08 6.32 -8.39
CA SER A 15 15.42 4.91 -8.53
C SER A 15 14.73 4.08 -7.44
N GLU A 16 14.84 4.52 -6.19
CA GLU A 16 14.19 3.88 -5.04
C GLU A 16 12.66 3.94 -5.19
N ALA A 17 12.09 5.07 -5.62
CA ALA A 17 10.66 5.18 -5.89
C ALA A 17 10.20 4.17 -6.96
N GLY A 18 10.96 4.03 -8.05
CA GLY A 18 10.72 3.03 -9.09
C GLY A 18 10.79 1.60 -8.57
N GLU A 19 11.76 1.30 -7.69
CA GLU A 19 11.89 -0.01 -7.06
C GLU A 19 10.69 -0.34 -6.17
N LYS A 20 10.26 0.60 -5.31
CA LYS A 20 9.07 0.41 -4.45
C LYS A 20 7.81 0.14 -5.25
N VAL A 21 7.60 0.88 -6.35
CA VAL A 21 6.49 0.62 -7.26
C VAL A 21 6.60 -0.76 -7.91
N SER A 22 7.78 -1.11 -8.43
CA SER A 22 8.02 -2.43 -9.04
C SER A 22 7.69 -3.56 -8.05
N ASN A 23 8.13 -3.44 -6.80
CA ASN A 23 7.89 -4.43 -5.76
C ASN A 23 6.41 -4.52 -5.40
N LEU A 24 5.70 -3.39 -5.33
CA LEU A 24 4.24 -3.38 -5.14
C LEU A 24 3.52 -4.08 -6.31
N LEU A 25 3.85 -3.72 -7.55
CA LEU A 25 3.22 -4.30 -8.73
C LEU A 25 3.44 -5.83 -8.79
N LYS A 26 4.66 -6.29 -8.54
CA LYS A 26 4.98 -7.73 -8.45
C LYS A 26 4.20 -8.44 -7.35
N ARG A 27 4.11 -7.84 -6.14
CA ARG A 27 3.28 -8.36 -5.03
C ARG A 27 1.80 -8.49 -5.40
N ARG A 28 1.31 -7.63 -6.30
CA ARG A 28 -0.05 -7.64 -6.84
C ARG A 28 -0.17 -8.47 -8.13
N HIS A 29 0.84 -9.28 -8.45
CA HIS A 29 0.94 -10.17 -9.62
C HIS A 29 1.03 -9.47 -10.98
N TRP A 30 1.41 -8.20 -11.01
CA TRP A 30 1.76 -7.49 -12.24
C TRP A 30 3.23 -7.73 -12.57
N ILE A 31 3.51 -8.73 -13.40
CA ILE A 31 4.88 -9.10 -13.80
C ILE A 31 5.35 -8.28 -15.01
N ALA A 32 4.44 -8.01 -15.95
CA ALA A 32 4.73 -7.24 -17.16
C ALA A 32 4.20 -5.81 -17.02
N PHE A 33 5.08 -4.88 -16.70
CA PHE A 33 4.78 -3.46 -16.65
C PHE A 33 5.92 -2.61 -17.21
N THR A 34 5.60 -1.40 -17.64
CA THR A 34 6.58 -0.39 -18.09
C THR A 34 6.23 0.96 -17.50
N PHE A 35 7.20 1.72 -17.04
CA PHE A 35 6.97 3.08 -16.56
C PHE A 35 6.80 4.02 -17.74
N SER A 36 5.68 4.75 -17.79
CA SER A 36 5.37 5.71 -18.86
C SER A 36 5.85 7.12 -18.54
N SER A 37 5.75 7.53 -17.27
CA SER A 37 6.29 8.80 -16.81
C SER A 37 6.60 8.73 -15.32
N THR A 38 7.53 9.55 -14.88
CA THR A 38 7.67 9.87 -13.47
C THR A 38 7.90 11.37 -13.31
N ILE A 39 7.18 11.99 -12.38
CA ILE A 39 7.29 13.41 -12.09
C ILE A 39 7.36 13.62 -10.58
N LEU A 40 8.23 14.51 -10.13
CA LEU A 40 8.26 14.99 -8.76
C LEU A 40 7.25 16.14 -8.61
N VAL A 41 6.35 16.04 -7.64
CA VAL A 41 5.30 17.03 -7.40
C VAL A 41 5.33 17.49 -5.94
N TYR A 42 5.48 18.79 -5.73
CA TYR A 42 5.33 19.39 -4.41
C TYR A 42 3.88 19.83 -4.22
N VAL A 43 3.23 19.25 -3.22
CA VAL A 43 1.81 19.48 -2.93
C VAL A 43 1.69 20.29 -1.63
N PRO A 44 0.91 21.37 -1.61
CA PRO A 44 0.75 22.22 -0.43
C PRO A 44 -0.21 21.58 0.58
N TYR A 45 0.23 21.48 1.83
CA TYR A 45 -0.55 20.97 2.97
C TYR A 45 -0.51 21.96 4.13
N TYR A 46 -1.67 22.18 4.72
CA TYR A 46 -1.78 22.79 6.03
C TYR A 46 -1.64 21.72 7.11
N PHE A 47 -0.53 21.77 7.84
CA PHE A 47 -0.32 20.99 9.05
C PHE A 47 -0.91 21.76 10.22
N TYR A 48 -1.73 21.10 11.03
CA TYR A 48 -2.40 21.76 12.13
C TYR A 48 -2.56 20.86 13.34
N SER A 49 -2.50 21.48 14.51
CA SER A 49 -2.90 20.89 15.78
C SER A 49 -4.24 21.46 16.21
N TYR A 50 -5.04 20.62 16.87
CA TYR A 50 -6.36 21.01 17.33
C TYR A 50 -6.64 20.47 18.74
N ASP A 51 -7.51 21.19 19.43
CA ASP A 51 -8.09 20.82 20.71
C ASP A 51 -9.61 20.83 20.58
N ILE A 52 -10.26 19.84 21.18
CA ILE A 52 -11.71 19.75 21.30
C ILE A 52 -12.07 20.02 22.74
N VAL A 53 -12.91 21.01 22.94
CA VAL A 53 -13.37 21.44 24.25
C VAL A 53 -14.89 21.35 24.35
N GLU A 54 -15.38 20.99 25.52
CA GLU A 54 -16.81 21.01 25.82
C GLU A 54 -17.06 22.09 26.88
N GLU A 55 -17.86 23.08 26.52
CA GLU A 55 -18.24 24.15 27.43
C GLU A 55 -19.53 23.74 28.16
N THR A 56 -19.40 23.53 29.47
CA THR A 56 -20.54 23.40 30.39
C THR A 56 -20.72 24.71 31.13
N GLU A 57 -21.91 25.00 31.66
CA GLU A 57 -22.28 26.26 32.34
C GLU A 57 -21.30 26.74 33.43
N LYS A 58 -20.40 25.88 33.91
CA LYS A 58 -19.45 26.19 34.98
C LYS A 58 -17.98 25.97 34.64
N LYS A 59 -17.64 25.24 33.56
CA LYS A 59 -16.25 24.92 33.16
C LYS A 59 -16.14 24.53 31.69
N THR A 60 -15.01 24.89 31.09
CA THR A 60 -14.52 24.33 29.82
C THR A 60 -13.72 23.08 30.10
N ASN A 61 -14.19 21.92 29.63
CA ASN A 61 -13.50 20.65 29.77
C ASN A 61 -12.77 20.32 28.47
N HIS A 62 -11.49 19.99 28.56
CA HIS A 62 -10.76 19.43 27.42
C HIS A 62 -11.21 17.99 27.16
N VAL A 63 -11.60 17.69 25.93
CA VAL A 63 -12.09 16.36 25.52
C VAL A 63 -10.98 15.58 24.84
N SER A 64 -10.36 16.14 23.81
CA SER A 64 -9.29 15.50 23.06
C SER A 64 -8.45 16.51 22.29
N SER A 65 -7.25 16.13 21.93
CA SER A 65 -6.36 16.90 21.08
C SER A 65 -5.73 16.01 20.02
N GLY A 66 -5.19 16.60 18.96
CA GLY A 66 -4.52 15.86 17.91
C GLY A 66 -3.87 16.75 16.86
N SER A 67 -3.23 16.10 15.89
CA SER A 67 -2.62 16.77 14.74
C SER A 67 -3.06 16.09 13.45
N LYS A 68 -3.25 16.87 12.39
CA LYS A 68 -3.71 16.41 11.08
C LYS A 68 -3.05 17.22 9.97
N ALA A 69 -3.08 16.68 8.76
CA ALA A 69 -2.68 17.38 7.54
C ALA A 69 -3.90 17.57 6.62
N PHE A 70 -4.03 18.77 6.08
CA PHE A 70 -5.10 19.17 5.19
C PHE A 70 -4.52 19.65 3.85
N ASN A 71 -4.84 18.96 2.77
CA ASN A 71 -4.32 19.26 1.45
C ASN A 71 -4.96 20.53 0.90
N ALA A 72 -4.16 21.58 0.71
CA ALA A 72 -4.62 22.90 0.27
C ALA A 72 -4.98 22.94 -1.24
N PHE A 73 -4.68 21.88 -2.00
CA PHE A 73 -4.99 21.78 -3.42
C PHE A 73 -6.30 21.04 -3.71
N ASN A 74 -6.62 19.97 -2.97
CA ASN A 74 -7.84 19.16 -3.17
C ASN A 74 -8.86 19.26 -2.02
N LYS A 75 -8.52 19.96 -0.92
CA LYS A 75 -9.37 20.19 0.25
C LYS A 75 -9.73 18.92 1.04
N GLU A 76 -8.86 17.91 1.04
CA GLU A 76 -9.04 16.67 1.82
C GLU A 76 -8.03 16.48 2.95
N PHE A 77 -8.43 15.76 3.99
CA PHE A 77 -7.51 15.32 5.04
C PHE A 77 -6.69 14.12 4.57
N ASP A 78 -5.45 14.05 5.02
CA ASP A 78 -4.51 13.02 4.63
C ASP A 78 -3.81 12.50 5.88
N ALA A 79 -4.19 11.30 6.31
CA ALA A 79 -3.71 10.70 7.55
C ALA A 79 -2.23 10.33 7.45
N GLU A 80 -1.80 9.79 6.31
CA GLU A 80 -0.39 9.38 6.11
C GLU A 80 0.54 10.58 6.07
N VAL A 81 0.07 11.72 5.56
CA VAL A 81 0.84 12.96 5.56
C VAL A 81 0.86 13.60 6.95
N ALA A 82 -0.20 13.45 7.74
CA ALA A 82 -0.24 13.99 9.10
C ALA A 82 0.90 13.46 9.98
N ASP A 83 1.32 12.21 9.76
CA ASP A 83 2.43 11.58 10.49
C ASP A 83 3.78 12.27 10.21
N LEU A 84 3.91 13.08 9.15
CA LEU A 84 5.12 13.86 8.92
C LEU A 84 5.30 15.00 9.94
N ALA A 85 4.20 15.44 10.58
CA ALA A 85 4.24 16.53 11.55
C ALA A 85 5.02 16.16 12.82
N SER A 86 5.09 14.87 13.14
CA SER A 86 5.78 14.34 14.33
C SER A 86 7.26 14.05 14.10
N LEU A 87 7.78 14.26 12.89
CA LEU A 87 9.19 14.09 12.59
C LEU A 87 9.98 15.31 13.10
N GLU A 88 10.47 15.22 14.34
CA GLU A 88 11.12 16.34 15.05
C GLU A 88 12.46 16.81 14.45
N ASP A 89 13.08 16.04 13.54
CA ASP A 89 14.44 16.31 13.03
C ASP A 89 14.54 16.51 11.51
N VAL A 90 13.42 16.72 10.82
CA VAL A 90 13.44 16.85 9.36
C VAL A 90 13.74 18.30 8.97
N SER A 91 14.93 18.53 8.41
CA SER A 91 15.34 19.85 7.91
C SER A 91 14.42 20.30 6.77
N ARG A 92 13.54 21.26 7.05
CA ARG A 92 12.65 21.86 6.06
C ARG A 92 13.42 22.94 5.30
N SER A 93 13.28 23.00 4.00
CA SER A 93 13.96 23.99 3.15
C SER A 93 13.01 24.56 2.10
N ASN A 94 13.23 25.82 1.74
CA ASN A 94 12.59 26.45 0.59
C ASN A 94 13.34 26.17 -0.72
N GLU A 95 14.51 25.54 -0.63
CA GLU A 95 15.32 25.18 -1.78
C GLU A 95 14.95 23.77 -2.24
N VAL A 96 14.63 23.66 -3.53
CA VAL A 96 14.26 22.42 -4.18
C VAL A 96 15.23 22.12 -5.31
N SER A 97 15.65 20.86 -5.42
CA SER A 97 16.49 20.34 -6.50
C SER A 97 15.90 20.71 -7.87
N GLU A 98 16.73 21.32 -8.73
CA GLU A 98 16.35 21.62 -10.11
C GLU A 98 16.53 20.43 -11.05
N GLU A 99 17.36 19.47 -10.66
CA GLU A 99 17.71 18.30 -11.48
C GLU A 99 16.47 17.47 -11.82
N ASP A 100 15.52 17.38 -10.90
CA ASP A 100 14.28 16.62 -11.06
C ASP A 100 13.14 17.39 -11.75
N ALA A 101 13.39 18.65 -12.15
CA ALA A 101 12.42 19.57 -12.75
C ALA A 101 11.02 19.51 -12.08
N PRO A 102 10.93 19.71 -10.76
CA PRO A 102 9.74 19.42 -9.99
C PRO A 102 8.57 20.33 -10.35
N ARG A 103 7.36 19.76 -10.33
CA ARG A 103 6.12 20.51 -10.44
C ARG A 103 5.64 20.96 -9.07
N VAL A 104 5.59 22.26 -8.83
CA VAL A 104 5.06 22.81 -7.58
C VAL A 104 3.60 23.22 -7.79
N LEU A 105 2.69 22.68 -6.97
CA LEU A 105 1.27 23.03 -7.04
C LEU A 105 0.97 24.22 -6.14
N SER A 106 0.28 25.24 -6.64
CA SER A 106 -0.15 26.34 -5.78
C SER A 106 -1.36 25.93 -4.91
N PRO A 107 -1.45 26.42 -3.66
CA PRO A 107 -2.64 26.23 -2.84
C PRO A 107 -3.85 26.88 -3.53
N LYS A 108 -5.00 26.18 -3.55
CA LYS A 108 -6.24 26.71 -4.16
C LYS A 108 -7.07 27.55 -3.22
N ILE A 109 -6.66 27.61 -1.96
CA ILE A 109 -7.37 28.27 -0.86
C ILE A 109 -6.36 29.03 0.00
N ASN A 110 -6.78 30.15 0.56
CA ASN A 110 -5.97 30.89 1.51
C ASN A 110 -6.09 30.29 2.93
N GLU A 111 -5.28 30.78 3.85
CA GLU A 111 -5.20 30.28 5.22
C GLU A 111 -6.52 30.46 5.99
N SER A 112 -7.24 31.57 5.79
CA SER A 112 -8.52 31.82 6.46
C SER A 112 -9.60 30.83 6.01
N GLU A 113 -9.72 30.59 4.70
CA GLU A 113 -10.64 29.61 4.13
C GLU A 113 -10.26 28.18 4.61
N ALA A 114 -8.96 27.85 4.60
CA ALA A 114 -8.49 26.56 5.09
C ALA A 114 -8.86 26.35 6.57
N LYS A 115 -8.63 27.35 7.43
CA LYS A 115 -8.98 27.30 8.85
C LYS A 115 -10.47 27.02 9.06
N ASP A 116 -11.33 27.69 8.31
CA ASP A 116 -12.78 27.48 8.39
C ASP A 116 -13.20 26.08 7.96
N ILE A 117 -12.66 25.57 6.86
CA ILE A 117 -12.94 24.21 6.37
C ILE A 117 -12.43 23.17 7.38
N ILE A 118 -11.21 23.34 7.89
CA ILE A 118 -10.58 22.45 8.86
C ILE A 118 -11.44 22.36 10.12
N LEU A 119 -11.91 23.49 10.66
CA LEU A 119 -12.78 23.51 11.85
C LEU A 119 -14.07 22.72 11.61
N VAL A 120 -14.73 22.94 10.48
CA VAL A 120 -15.99 22.24 10.14
C VAL A 120 -15.76 20.74 9.97
N LYS A 121 -14.75 20.33 9.19
CA LYS A 121 -14.45 18.92 8.95
C LYS A 121 -14.00 18.21 10.23
N THR A 122 -13.16 18.86 11.05
CA THR A 122 -12.70 18.30 12.34
C THR A 122 -13.86 18.13 13.32
N ALA A 123 -14.74 19.14 13.43
CA ALA A 123 -15.93 19.06 14.26
C ALA A 123 -16.88 17.93 13.80
N SER A 124 -17.07 17.79 12.49
CA SER A 124 -17.86 16.71 11.91
C SER A 124 -17.28 15.32 12.23
N LEU A 125 -15.96 15.14 12.12
CA LEU A 125 -15.31 13.87 12.44
C LEU A 125 -15.42 13.52 13.93
N ALA A 126 -15.39 14.52 14.80
CA ALA A 126 -15.51 14.33 16.24
C ALA A 126 -16.96 14.32 16.75
N GLY A 127 -17.96 14.51 15.87
CA GLY A 127 -19.36 14.57 16.26
C GLY A 127 -19.70 15.75 17.18
N THR A 128 -19.03 16.89 17.02
CA THR A 128 -19.21 18.08 17.86
C THR A 128 -19.49 19.34 17.02
N SER A 129 -19.73 20.47 17.68
CA SER A 129 -19.94 21.76 17.02
C SER A 129 -18.61 22.39 16.59
N LYS A 130 -18.61 23.17 15.50
CA LYS A 130 -17.46 23.99 15.06
C LYS A 130 -16.91 24.86 16.20
N LYS A 131 -17.77 25.36 17.09
CA LYS A 131 -17.40 26.22 18.23
C LYS A 131 -16.57 25.51 19.29
N ASN A 132 -16.66 24.18 19.33
CA ASN A 132 -15.99 23.32 20.30
C ASN A 132 -14.61 22.85 19.81
N VAL A 133 -14.21 23.24 18.59
CA VAL A 133 -12.91 22.90 18.03
C VAL A 133 -12.05 24.16 17.99
N MET A 134 -10.86 24.08 18.55
CA MET A 134 -9.85 25.12 18.48
C MET A 134 -8.67 24.61 17.67
N ILE A 135 -8.15 25.45 16.77
CA ILE A 135 -6.91 25.17 16.04
C ILE A 135 -5.80 25.93 16.74
N SER A 136 -4.83 25.19 17.28
CA SER A 136 -3.76 25.71 18.14
C SER A 136 -2.50 26.05 17.34
N GLY A 137 -2.30 25.41 16.19
CA GLY A 137 -1.24 25.74 15.23
C GLY A 137 -1.71 25.44 13.81
N LEU A 138 -1.27 26.24 12.84
CA LEU A 138 -1.58 26.07 11.43
C LEU A 138 -0.37 26.53 10.60
N GLU A 139 0.26 25.62 9.88
CA GLU A 139 1.45 25.89 9.09
C GLU A 139 1.28 25.33 7.67
N LEU A 140 1.57 26.15 6.66
CA LEU A 140 1.58 25.72 5.26
C LEU A 140 2.97 25.19 4.90
N LEU A 141 3.04 23.90 4.57
CA LEU A 141 4.25 23.22 4.13
C LEU A 141 4.01 22.49 2.81
N TYR A 142 5.07 22.34 2.02
CA TYR A 142 5.04 21.54 0.82
C TYR A 142 5.55 20.12 1.09
N VAL A 143 4.79 19.13 0.63
CA VAL A 143 5.17 17.72 0.76
C VAL A 143 5.50 17.17 -0.64
N PRO A 144 6.71 16.62 -0.86
CA PRO A 144 7.10 16.08 -2.15
C PRO A 144 6.53 14.68 -2.39
N PHE A 145 6.06 14.45 -3.61
CA PHE A 145 5.58 13.15 -4.06
C PHE A 145 6.12 12.79 -5.42
N TRP A 146 6.60 11.56 -5.56
CA TRP A 146 6.79 10.95 -6.88
C TRP A 146 5.44 10.46 -7.40
N ILE A 147 5.06 10.92 -8.58
CA ILE A 147 3.93 10.38 -9.33
C ILE A 147 4.50 9.48 -10.43
N VAL A 148 4.42 8.17 -10.20
CA VAL A 148 4.89 7.15 -11.14
C VAL A 148 3.69 6.61 -11.89
N LYS A 149 3.72 6.75 -13.22
CA LYS A 149 2.72 6.14 -14.09
C LYS A 149 3.28 4.83 -14.66
N ALA A 150 2.56 3.74 -14.45
CA ALA A 150 2.93 2.41 -14.91
C ALA A 150 1.86 1.87 -15.87
N ASN A 151 2.26 1.46 -17.06
CA ASN A 151 1.42 0.73 -17.98
C ASN A 151 1.47 -0.75 -17.63
N VAL A 152 0.32 -1.32 -17.28
CA VAL A 152 0.13 -2.75 -17.04
C VAL A 152 -0.71 -3.39 -18.15
N LYS A 153 -0.49 -4.67 -18.44
CA LYS A 153 -1.27 -5.43 -19.43
C LYS A 153 -2.39 -6.22 -18.74
N LEU A 154 -3.65 -5.89 -19.03
CA LEU A 154 -4.82 -6.62 -18.51
C LEU A 154 -5.24 -7.81 -19.38
N GLY A 155 -4.63 -8.00 -20.55
CA GLY A 155 -4.94 -9.07 -21.49
C GLY A 155 -4.04 -9.00 -22.72
N VAL A 156 -4.50 -9.58 -23.83
CA VAL A 156 -3.73 -9.63 -25.09
C VAL A 156 -3.51 -8.22 -25.67
N ASP A 157 -4.51 -7.32 -25.57
CA ASP A 157 -4.45 -5.99 -26.20
C ASP A 157 -4.80 -4.80 -25.28
N GLU A 158 -5.22 -5.04 -24.04
CA GLU A 158 -5.59 -3.95 -23.12
C GLU A 158 -4.41 -3.46 -22.29
N LYS A 159 -4.06 -2.19 -22.48
CA LYS A 159 -3.13 -1.44 -21.63
C LYS A 159 -3.90 -0.58 -20.65
N HIS A 160 -3.60 -0.73 -19.37
CA HIS A 160 -4.15 0.11 -18.32
C HIS A 160 -3.03 0.92 -17.68
N GLU A 161 -3.24 2.22 -17.50
CA GLU A 161 -2.28 3.11 -16.86
C GLU A 161 -2.63 3.25 -15.37
N LEU A 162 -1.72 2.82 -14.50
CA LEU A 162 -1.81 2.99 -13.06
C LEU A 162 -0.98 4.21 -12.65
N GLY A 163 -1.63 5.20 -12.03
CA GLY A 163 -0.94 6.33 -11.40
C GLY A 163 -0.69 6.05 -9.92
N LEU A 164 0.57 5.92 -9.54
CA LEU A 164 1.00 5.66 -8.16
C LEU A 164 1.65 6.90 -7.57
N ARG A 165 1.30 7.21 -6.32
CA ARG A 165 1.82 8.35 -5.58
C ARG A 165 2.66 7.85 -4.41
N ILE A 166 3.94 8.19 -4.44
CA ILE A 166 4.90 7.83 -3.41
C ILE A 166 5.28 9.11 -2.68
N ASN A 167 5.16 9.12 -1.35
CA ASN A 167 5.68 10.22 -0.53
C ASN A 167 7.21 10.20 -0.63
N ALA A 168 7.81 11.25 -1.18
CA ALA A 168 9.26 11.26 -1.43
C ALA A 168 10.09 11.50 -0.16
N THR A 169 9.45 11.84 0.96
CA THR A 169 10.11 11.99 2.27
C THR A 169 10.17 10.66 3.01
N THR A 170 9.14 9.81 2.93
CA THR A 170 9.06 8.52 3.67
C THR A 170 9.19 7.28 2.78
N GLY A 171 8.93 7.41 1.48
CA GLY A 171 8.85 6.31 0.53
C GLY A 171 7.56 5.49 0.57
N ASN A 172 6.56 5.89 1.36
CA ASN A 172 5.29 5.19 1.43
C ASN A 172 4.44 5.44 0.17
N ILE A 173 3.74 4.41 -0.31
CA ILE A 173 2.85 4.49 -1.48
C ILE A 173 1.42 4.80 -1.00
N VAL A 174 1.00 6.05 -1.18
CA VAL A 174 -0.26 6.59 -0.60
C VAL A 174 -1.50 5.89 -1.12
N ASN A 175 -1.48 5.46 -2.37
CA ASN A 175 -2.61 4.82 -3.02
C ASN A 175 -2.37 3.34 -3.31
N GLU A 176 -1.58 2.65 -2.49
CA GLU A 176 -1.32 1.20 -2.64
C GLU A 176 -2.63 0.39 -2.73
N ALA A 177 -3.63 0.74 -1.92
CA ALA A 177 -4.92 0.05 -1.89
C ALA A 177 -5.70 0.15 -3.22
N SER A 178 -5.41 1.16 -4.05
CA SER A 178 -6.05 1.34 -5.36
C SER A 178 -5.49 0.42 -6.45
N VAL A 179 -4.39 -0.29 -6.18
CA VAL A 179 -3.79 -1.22 -7.14
C VAL A 179 -4.55 -2.54 -7.10
N PRO A 180 -5.23 -2.92 -8.20
CA PRO A 180 -5.95 -4.19 -8.25
C PRO A 180 -4.98 -5.38 -8.21
N PHE A 181 -5.42 -6.50 -7.66
CA PHE A 181 -4.74 -7.78 -7.84
C PHE A 181 -5.02 -8.32 -9.24
N LYS A 182 -4.00 -8.79 -9.94
CA LYS A 182 -4.18 -9.57 -11.16
C LYS A 182 -4.41 -11.03 -10.78
N GLU A 183 -5.42 -11.67 -11.37
CA GLU A 183 -5.56 -13.13 -11.29
C GLU A 183 -4.38 -13.78 -12.01
N LYS A 184 -3.71 -14.73 -11.36
CA LYS A 184 -2.58 -15.43 -11.97
C LYS A 184 -3.06 -16.21 -13.19
N GLY A 185 -2.39 -16.00 -14.32
CA GLY A 185 -2.69 -16.76 -15.53
C GLY A 185 -2.33 -18.24 -15.35
N PHE A 186 -2.98 -19.14 -16.10
CA PHE A 186 -2.69 -20.58 -16.04
C PHE A 186 -1.21 -20.89 -16.28
N SER A 187 -0.54 -20.16 -17.18
CA SER A 187 0.90 -20.29 -17.44
C SER A 187 1.79 -19.83 -16.27
N GLU A 188 1.35 -18.82 -15.52
CA GLU A 188 2.07 -18.33 -14.35
C GLU A 188 1.93 -19.34 -13.20
N LEU A 189 0.71 -19.86 -12.99
CA LEU A 189 0.42 -20.93 -12.03
C LEU A 189 1.20 -22.22 -12.35
N THR A 190 1.29 -22.61 -13.63
CA THR A 190 2.08 -23.80 -14.01
C THR A 190 3.57 -23.55 -13.91
N SER A 191 4.06 -22.33 -14.19
CA SER A 191 5.49 -22.00 -14.01
C SER A 191 5.91 -21.98 -12.55
N GLU A 192 5.10 -21.43 -11.65
CA GLU A 192 5.33 -21.50 -10.20
C GLU A 192 5.25 -22.94 -9.72
N ALA A 193 4.23 -23.70 -10.15
CA ALA A 193 4.13 -25.12 -9.79
C ALA A 193 5.32 -25.93 -10.31
N LEU A 194 5.84 -25.63 -11.51
CA LEU A 194 7.06 -26.25 -12.05
C LEU A 194 8.30 -25.85 -11.26
N ASP A 195 8.43 -24.58 -10.86
CA ASP A 195 9.55 -24.09 -10.04
C ASP A 195 9.53 -24.71 -8.63
N ASP A 196 8.35 -24.81 -8.02
CA ASP A 196 8.15 -25.49 -6.73
C ASP A 196 8.39 -27.00 -6.84
N LEU A 197 7.97 -27.62 -7.96
CA LEU A 197 8.29 -29.02 -8.27
C LEU A 197 9.78 -29.23 -8.57
N SER A 198 10.52 -28.19 -8.96
CA SER A 198 11.97 -28.29 -9.17
C SER A 198 12.78 -28.26 -7.86
N LYS A 199 12.17 -27.82 -6.75
CA LYS A 199 12.80 -27.71 -5.42
C LYS A 199 12.42 -28.93 -4.56
N PRO A 200 13.35 -29.87 -4.32
CA PRO A 200 13.05 -31.08 -3.55
C PRO A 200 12.59 -30.82 -2.11
N SER A 201 12.92 -29.66 -1.54
CA SER A 201 12.50 -29.23 -0.20
C SER A 201 10.99 -28.99 -0.09
N GLU A 202 10.36 -28.46 -1.14
CA GLU A 202 8.93 -28.16 -1.13
C GLU A 202 8.07 -29.43 -1.27
N TRP A 203 8.62 -30.50 -1.84
CA TRP A 203 7.95 -31.80 -1.93
C TRP A 203 7.69 -32.39 -0.54
N ILE A 204 8.60 -32.16 0.40
CA ILE A 204 8.45 -32.57 1.80
C ILE A 204 7.29 -31.79 2.43
N ASN A 205 7.17 -30.49 2.16
CA ASN A 205 6.06 -29.67 2.65
C ASN A 205 4.71 -30.13 2.08
N TYR A 206 4.63 -30.40 0.78
CA TYR A 206 3.41 -30.92 0.14
C TYR A 206 3.01 -32.30 0.67
N SER A 207 3.98 -33.21 0.87
CA SER A 207 3.70 -34.54 1.40
C SER A 207 3.31 -34.51 2.89
N VAL A 208 3.88 -33.61 3.69
CA VAL A 208 3.46 -33.35 5.07
C VAL A 208 2.07 -32.72 5.12
N GLU A 209 1.76 -31.78 4.24
CA GLU A 209 0.44 -31.13 4.21
C GLU A 209 -0.65 -32.10 3.76
N LEU A 210 -0.39 -32.92 2.73
CA LEU A 210 -1.27 -34.02 2.28
C LEU A 210 -1.46 -35.07 3.38
N ALA A 211 -0.39 -35.50 4.05
CA ALA A 211 -0.49 -36.41 5.19
C ALA A 211 -1.28 -35.78 6.34
N SER A 212 -1.13 -34.48 6.59
CA SER A 212 -1.88 -33.76 7.64
C SER A 212 -3.36 -33.62 7.28
N LYS A 213 -3.71 -33.37 6.02
CA LYS A 213 -5.10 -33.26 5.55
C LYS A 213 -5.79 -34.62 5.50
N LEU A 214 -5.08 -35.67 5.06
CA LEU A 214 -5.58 -37.05 5.13
C LEU A 214 -5.73 -37.53 6.58
N SER A 215 -4.80 -37.21 7.47
CA SER A 215 -4.92 -37.55 8.90
C SER A 215 -6.04 -36.79 9.62
N LYS A 216 -6.37 -35.57 9.19
CA LYS A 216 -7.50 -34.79 9.71
C LYS A 216 -8.85 -35.27 9.16
N GLY A 217 -8.91 -35.72 7.90
CA GLY A 217 -10.10 -36.37 7.32
C GLY A 217 -10.42 -37.73 7.93
N PHE A 218 -9.42 -38.43 8.47
CA PHE A 218 -9.56 -39.74 9.12
C PHE A 218 -9.63 -39.68 10.66
N LYS A 219 -9.84 -38.50 11.27
CA LYS A 219 -10.17 -38.37 12.71
C LYS A 219 -11.62 -38.74 13.02
N GLY A 220 -12.08 -39.84 12.43
CA GLY A 220 -13.32 -40.54 12.73
C GLY A 220 -13.03 -42.02 12.91
N LYS A 221 -12.64 -42.39 14.14
CA LYS A 221 -12.51 -43.76 14.70
C LYS A 221 -11.42 -44.69 14.16
N SER A 222 -10.54 -45.02 15.12
CA SER A 222 -9.99 -46.36 15.39
C SER A 222 -8.79 -46.82 14.55
N ASP A 223 -7.67 -46.99 15.26
CA ASP A 223 -6.51 -47.85 15.01
C ASP A 223 -6.45 -48.54 13.64
N ASN A 224 -5.57 -48.02 12.79
CA ASN A 224 -4.60 -48.84 12.05
C ASN A 224 -3.61 -47.92 11.33
N SER A 225 -2.32 -48.17 11.59
CA SER A 225 -1.22 -47.87 10.67
C SER A 225 -1.66 -48.17 9.23
N LEU A 226 -1.33 -47.27 8.27
CA LEU A 226 -1.52 -47.43 6.83
C LEU A 226 -1.38 -48.90 6.39
N ASN A 227 -2.48 -49.64 6.36
CA ASN A 227 -2.46 -51.04 6.00
C ASN A 227 -2.53 -51.09 4.48
N LEU A 228 -1.34 -51.04 3.84
CA LEU A 228 -1.11 -51.24 2.42
C LEU A 228 -1.64 -52.59 1.90
N SER A 229 -2.22 -53.43 2.76
CA SER A 229 -2.95 -54.63 2.37
C SER A 229 -4.38 -54.35 1.88
N ASN A 230 -4.93 -53.14 2.07
CA ASN A 230 -6.24 -52.79 1.51
C ASN A 230 -6.10 -52.54 -0.01
N PRO A 231 -6.76 -53.34 -0.87
CA PRO A 231 -6.64 -53.23 -2.32
C PRO A 231 -7.02 -51.85 -2.85
N ASP A 232 -8.01 -51.18 -2.25
CA ASP A 232 -8.50 -49.88 -2.73
C ASP A 232 -7.48 -48.76 -2.50
N VAL A 233 -6.79 -48.80 -1.36
CA VAL A 233 -5.70 -47.84 -1.05
C VAL A 233 -4.49 -48.10 -1.94
N LYS A 234 -4.17 -49.37 -2.22
CA LYS A 234 -3.12 -49.73 -3.18
C LYS A 234 -3.43 -49.23 -4.58
N ILE A 235 -4.67 -49.39 -5.04
CA ILE A 235 -5.12 -48.91 -6.34
C ILE A 235 -5.03 -47.39 -6.42
N LEU A 236 -5.41 -46.67 -5.38
CA LEU A 236 -5.37 -45.21 -5.36
C LEU A 236 -3.93 -44.68 -5.36
N VAL A 237 -3.02 -45.29 -4.60
CA VAL A 237 -1.59 -44.93 -4.61
C VAL A 237 -0.95 -45.28 -5.95
N LEU A 238 -1.27 -46.44 -6.52
CA LEU A 238 -0.78 -46.83 -7.86
C LEU A 238 -1.31 -45.91 -8.95
N ALA A 239 -2.56 -45.44 -8.86
CA ALA A 239 -3.12 -44.48 -9.80
C ALA A 239 -2.38 -43.14 -9.74
N ILE A 240 -2.05 -42.65 -8.55
CA ILE A 240 -1.27 -41.42 -8.38
C ILE A 240 0.14 -41.58 -8.96
N ILE A 241 0.82 -42.69 -8.66
CA ILE A 241 2.15 -42.99 -9.21
C ILE A 241 2.09 -43.12 -10.73
N ALA A 242 1.07 -43.80 -11.27
CA ALA A 242 0.89 -43.95 -12.71
C ALA A 242 0.66 -42.61 -13.41
N ILE A 243 -0.14 -41.71 -12.81
CA ILE A 243 -0.33 -40.35 -13.33
C ILE A 243 0.99 -39.58 -13.33
N ILE A 244 1.78 -39.66 -12.25
CA ILE A 244 3.09 -39.02 -12.16
C ILE A 244 4.05 -39.55 -13.24
N VAL A 245 4.08 -40.87 -13.46
CA VAL A 245 4.94 -41.50 -14.47
C VAL A 245 4.49 -41.14 -15.89
N ILE A 246 3.18 -41.13 -16.17
CA ILE A 246 2.64 -40.73 -17.47
C ILE A 246 2.98 -39.27 -17.76
N ILE A 247 2.85 -38.38 -16.78
CA ILE A 247 3.26 -36.98 -16.91
C ILE A 247 4.77 -36.90 -17.15
N TRP A 248 5.59 -37.67 -16.42
CA TRP A 248 7.04 -37.65 -16.60
C TRP A 248 7.48 -38.13 -18.00
N VAL A 249 6.87 -39.20 -18.52
CA VAL A 249 7.18 -39.74 -19.85
C VAL A 249 6.64 -38.86 -20.99
N ALA A 250 5.52 -38.17 -20.79
CA ALA A 250 4.96 -37.28 -21.81
C ALA A 250 5.75 -35.96 -21.97
N TYR A 251 6.59 -35.62 -21.00
CA TYR A 251 7.36 -34.38 -20.95
C TYR A 251 8.87 -34.58 -21.11
N LEU A 252 9.31 -35.78 -21.51
CA LEU A 252 10.68 -36.15 -21.84
C LEU A 252 10.80 -36.42 -23.34
#